data_AF-A0A2E5HU82-F1
#
_entry.id   AF-A0A2E5HU82-F1
#
_cell.length_a   1.000
_cell.length_b   1.000
_cell.length_c   1.000
_cell.angle_alpha   90.00
_cell.angle_beta   90.00
_cell.angle_gamma   90.00
#
_symmetry.space_group_name_H-M   'P 1'
#
loop_
_entity.id
_entity.type
_entity.pdbx_description
1 polymer ?
#
loop_
_entity_poly.entity_id
_entity_poly.type
_entity_poly.pdbx_seq_one_letter_code
_entity_poly.pdbx_strand_id
1 'polypeptide(L)'
;MPKFSIEIGVSLDSLESVSTKAEELNFDGIFYGDSLSSYQLECWTAIAIISSYTKVIRVGPAVTFPLIRHPSVLARTAATIDQFSNGRLEFRVGLGGKTMKSDSKKYGFDFTTYENRVKILDESLQIMKSLWTKKETNFNGEYFNLKEASQEIIPVQKDGPPVTISGKSDSVLELLEKHGDVWESGGKKDEDYGSLIRKVDDICSRGNRTKIDKSIEVFVLMNGNANQTYEIFDGWNF
;
A
#
# COMPACT_ATOMS: atom_id res chain seq x y z
N MET A 1 14.47 -17.02 1.96
CA MET A 1 13.21 -17.79 1.99
C MET A 1 12.11 -16.88 1.48
N PRO A 2 11.08 -17.40 0.79
CA PRO A 2 9.91 -16.60 0.44
C PRO A 2 9.21 -16.10 1.70
N LYS A 3 8.65 -14.90 1.62
CA LYS A 3 7.81 -14.30 2.67
C LYS A 3 6.35 -14.45 2.30
N PHE A 4 5.48 -14.65 3.27
CA PHE A 4 4.05 -14.79 3.07
C PHE A 4 3.28 -13.74 3.86
N SER A 5 2.41 -13.00 3.19
CA SER A 5 1.55 -12.00 3.81
C SER A 5 0.10 -12.26 3.45
N ILE A 6 -0.82 -11.69 4.23
CA ILE A 6 -2.26 -11.81 4.01
C ILE A 6 -2.91 -10.43 3.89
N GLU A 7 -3.76 -10.26 2.88
CA GLU A 7 -4.70 -9.13 2.80
C GLU A 7 -6.00 -9.48 3.51
N ILE A 8 -6.52 -8.55 4.31
CA ILE A 8 -7.78 -8.70 5.04
C ILE A 8 -8.72 -7.52 4.84
N GLY A 9 -10.02 -7.78 4.94
CA GLY A 9 -11.10 -6.78 4.90
C GLY A 9 -12.26 -7.22 5.80
N VAL A 10 -11.93 -7.61 7.03
CA VAL A 10 -12.87 -8.21 8.00
C VAL A 10 -13.57 -7.15 8.86
N SER A 11 -14.62 -7.56 9.57
CA SER A 11 -15.36 -6.66 10.49
C SER A 11 -14.52 -6.24 11.69
N LEU A 12 -14.95 -5.18 12.37
CA LEU A 12 -14.29 -4.65 13.57
C LEU A 12 -14.10 -5.74 14.64
N ASP A 13 -15.14 -6.52 14.92
CA ASP A 13 -15.14 -7.59 15.92
C ASP A 13 -14.20 -8.75 15.56
N SER A 14 -13.76 -8.84 14.30
CA SER A 14 -12.86 -9.89 13.83
C SER A 14 -11.39 -9.44 13.78
N LEU A 15 -11.09 -8.15 13.97
CA LEU A 15 -9.72 -7.64 13.80
C LEU A 15 -8.74 -8.31 14.76
N GLU A 16 -9.10 -8.44 16.03
CA GLU A 16 -8.22 -9.04 17.05
C GLU A 16 -7.92 -10.50 16.71
N SER A 17 -8.95 -11.32 16.51
CA SER A 17 -8.78 -12.77 16.29
C SER A 17 -8.05 -13.08 15.00
N VAL A 18 -8.33 -12.36 13.91
CA VAL A 18 -7.66 -12.57 12.62
C VAL A 18 -6.20 -12.10 12.66
N SER A 19 -5.93 -10.94 13.25
CA SER A 19 -4.57 -10.39 13.28
C SER A 19 -3.63 -11.17 14.19
N THR A 20 -4.09 -11.54 15.38
CA THR A 20 -3.34 -12.42 16.29
C THR A 20 -3.11 -13.78 15.65
N LYS A 21 -4.10 -14.34 14.96
CA LYS A 21 -3.94 -15.64 14.30
C LYS A 21 -2.94 -15.60 13.14
N ALA A 22 -2.92 -14.53 12.35
CA ALA A 22 -1.93 -14.36 11.29
C ALA A 22 -0.50 -14.31 11.85
N GLU A 23 -0.30 -13.62 12.98
CA GLU A 23 0.99 -13.56 13.66
C GLU A 23 1.42 -14.93 14.24
N GLU A 24 0.51 -15.66 14.90
CA GLU A 24 0.76 -17.03 15.40
C GLU A 24 1.17 -18.01 14.29
N LEU A 25 0.60 -17.84 13.10
CA LEU A 25 0.90 -18.66 11.92
C LEU A 25 2.18 -18.22 11.19
N ASN A 26 2.90 -17.21 11.71
CA ASN A 26 4.14 -16.67 11.17
C ASN A 26 4.00 -16.08 9.76
N PHE A 27 2.86 -15.44 9.45
CA PHE A 27 2.83 -14.55 8.29
C PHE A 27 3.80 -13.37 8.53
N ASP A 28 4.51 -12.96 7.48
CA ASP A 28 5.44 -11.83 7.49
C ASP A 28 4.70 -10.48 7.54
N GLY A 29 3.47 -10.43 7.01
CA GLY A 29 2.66 -9.21 6.96
C GLY A 29 1.16 -9.48 6.96
N ILE A 30 0.42 -8.56 7.56
CA ILE A 30 -1.03 -8.46 7.49
C ILE A 30 -1.40 -7.06 7.00
N PHE A 31 -2.10 -7.01 5.88
CA PHE A 31 -2.43 -5.76 5.22
C PHE A 31 -3.94 -5.58 5.11
N TYR A 32 -4.45 -4.38 5.42
CA TYR A 32 -5.88 -4.11 5.43
C TYR A 32 -6.30 -3.38 4.14
N GLY A 33 -7.37 -3.86 3.50
CA GLY A 33 -7.88 -3.27 2.26
C GLY A 33 -8.32 -1.81 2.43
N ASP A 34 -7.88 -0.94 1.53
CA ASP A 34 -8.26 0.49 1.53
C ASP A 34 -9.34 0.74 0.48
N SER A 35 -10.54 1.10 0.94
CA SER A 35 -11.67 1.38 0.07
C SER A 35 -12.54 2.48 0.64
N LEU A 36 -13.24 3.18 -0.25
CA LEU A 36 -14.33 4.07 0.12
C LEU A 36 -15.66 3.31 0.34
N SER A 37 -15.70 2.01 0.09
CA SER A 37 -16.93 1.23 0.23
C SER A 37 -17.53 1.28 1.64
N SER A 38 -18.85 1.42 1.72
CA SER A 38 -19.60 1.52 2.99
C SER A 38 -19.52 0.30 3.89
N TYR A 39 -19.13 -0.86 3.36
CA TYR A 39 -19.05 -2.11 4.12
C TYR A 39 -17.64 -2.43 4.65
N GLN A 40 -16.65 -1.59 4.38
CA GLN A 40 -15.30 -1.73 4.93
C GLN A 40 -15.02 -0.66 5.99
N LEU A 41 -14.23 -1.03 7.00
CA LEU A 41 -13.68 -0.07 7.96
C LEU A 41 -12.72 0.91 7.26
N GLU A 42 -12.55 2.09 7.85
CA GLU A 42 -11.50 3.01 7.41
C GLU A 42 -10.12 2.37 7.63
N CYS A 43 -9.36 2.25 6.55
CA CYS A 43 -8.15 1.43 6.48
C CYS A 43 -7.09 1.82 7.51
N TRP A 44 -6.73 3.11 7.62
CA TRP A 44 -5.66 3.54 8.51
C TRP A 44 -6.04 3.40 9.99
N THR A 45 -7.31 3.58 10.30
CA THR A 45 -7.87 3.32 11.63
C THR A 45 -7.84 1.82 11.95
N ALA A 46 -8.22 0.96 11.00
CA ALA A 46 -8.12 -0.49 11.17
C ALA A 46 -6.67 -0.95 11.38
N ILE A 47 -5.72 -0.40 10.61
CA ILE A 47 -4.27 -0.69 10.78
C ILE A 47 -3.78 -0.28 12.17
N ALA A 48 -4.19 0.88 12.69
CA ALA A 48 -3.83 1.29 14.04
C ALA A 48 -4.33 0.31 15.12
N ILE A 49 -5.57 -0.19 14.95
CA ILE A 49 -6.16 -1.21 15.83
C ILE A 49 -5.38 -2.54 15.71
N ILE A 50 -5.16 -3.04 14.50
CA ILE A 50 -4.36 -4.26 14.23
C ILE A 50 -2.96 -4.16 14.85
N SER A 51 -2.33 -2.98 14.76
CA SER A 51 -1.01 -2.73 15.33
C SER A 51 -0.98 -2.92 16.84
N SER A 52 -2.10 -2.71 17.54
CA SER A 52 -2.18 -2.87 18.99
C SER A 52 -2.27 -4.32 19.44
N TYR A 53 -2.89 -5.18 18.62
CA TYR A 53 -3.07 -6.62 18.87
C TYR A 53 -1.85 -7.47 18.47
N THR A 54 -0.93 -6.91 17.69
CA THR A 54 0.22 -7.62 17.14
C THR A 54 1.55 -7.07 17.67
N LYS A 55 2.61 -7.88 17.62
CA LYS A 55 3.93 -7.53 18.20
C LYS A 55 5.07 -7.56 17.19
N VAL A 56 5.01 -8.39 16.16
CA VAL A 56 6.12 -8.66 15.23
C VAL A 56 5.71 -8.62 13.76
N ILE A 57 4.49 -9.03 13.40
CA ILE A 57 4.01 -9.05 12.01
C ILE A 57 3.99 -7.65 11.41
N ARG A 58 4.38 -7.51 10.13
CA ARG A 58 4.30 -6.23 9.44
C ARG A 58 2.84 -5.84 9.20
N VAL A 59 2.57 -4.54 9.21
CA VAL A 59 1.21 -3.99 9.05
C VAL A 59 1.21 -2.91 7.98
N GLY A 60 0.07 -2.69 7.33
CA GLY A 60 -0.03 -1.66 6.30
C GLY A 60 -1.32 -1.75 5.49
N PRO A 61 -1.54 -0.81 4.56
CA PRO A 61 -2.68 -0.84 3.65
C PRO A 61 -2.49 -1.86 2.52
N ALA A 62 -3.56 -2.30 1.89
CA ALA A 62 -3.53 -3.14 0.69
C ALA A 62 -4.48 -2.60 -0.40
N VAL A 63 -4.01 -1.74 -1.32
CA VAL A 63 -2.99 -0.71 -1.08
C VAL A 63 -3.69 0.63 -0.93
N THR A 64 -3.04 1.61 -0.28
CA THR A 64 -3.60 2.97 -0.19
C THR A 64 -3.44 3.73 -1.51
N PHE A 65 -4.15 4.84 -1.65
CA PHE A 65 -4.07 5.72 -2.82
C PHE A 65 -4.15 7.19 -2.35
N PRO A 66 -3.14 8.03 -2.66
CA PRO A 66 -3.09 9.41 -2.16
C PRO A 66 -4.18 10.33 -2.69
N LEU A 67 -4.91 9.93 -3.75
CA LEU A 67 -5.94 10.76 -4.37
C LEU A 67 -6.98 11.30 -3.38
N ILE A 68 -7.30 10.52 -2.34
CA ILE A 68 -8.31 10.91 -1.34
C ILE A 68 -7.70 11.35 0.01
N ARG A 69 -6.36 11.45 0.12
CA ARG A 69 -5.67 11.81 1.36
C ARG A 69 -4.56 12.81 1.09
N HIS A 70 -4.64 13.98 1.71
CA HIS A 70 -3.57 14.98 1.61
C HIS A 70 -2.24 14.39 2.12
N PRO A 71 -1.12 14.52 1.36
CA PRO A 71 0.13 13.83 1.67
C PRO A 71 0.72 14.21 3.01
N SER A 72 0.58 15.47 3.46
CA SER A 72 1.03 15.88 4.80
C SER A 72 0.27 15.17 5.93
N VAL A 73 -1.03 14.91 5.76
CA VAL A 73 -1.82 14.17 6.75
C VAL A 73 -1.41 12.71 6.73
N LEU A 74 -1.30 12.13 5.53
CA LEU A 74 -0.90 10.73 5.34
C LEU A 74 0.51 10.45 5.86
N ALA A 75 1.47 11.38 5.67
CA ALA A 75 2.82 11.31 6.23
C ALA A 75 2.79 11.19 7.75
N ARG A 76 1.98 12.01 8.43
CA ARG A 76 1.86 11.98 9.88
C ARG A 76 1.17 10.71 10.36
N THR A 77 0.08 10.30 9.71
CA THR A 77 -0.62 9.05 10.02
C THR A 77 0.32 7.85 9.93
N ALA A 78 1.08 7.75 8.85
CA ALA A 78 2.08 6.70 8.66
C ALA A 78 3.18 6.76 9.74
N ALA A 79 3.73 7.94 10.03
CA ALA A 79 4.74 8.10 11.09
C ALA A 79 4.21 7.69 12.47
N THR A 80 2.97 8.04 12.81
CA THR A 80 2.34 7.66 14.08
C THR A 80 2.18 6.14 14.21
N ILE A 81 1.68 5.47 13.17
CA ILE A 81 1.55 4.01 13.17
C ILE A 81 2.91 3.35 13.19
N ASP A 82 3.89 3.89 12.47
CA ASP A 82 5.25 3.39 12.46
C ASP A 82 5.87 3.42 13.87
N GLN A 83 5.79 4.57 14.56
CA GLN A 83 6.25 4.69 15.94
C GLN A 83 5.51 3.73 16.87
N PHE A 84 4.17 3.70 16.82
CA PHE A 84 3.36 2.87 17.69
C PHE A 84 3.62 1.37 17.49
N SER A 85 3.79 0.96 16.24
CA SER A 85 4.08 -0.42 15.86
C SER A 85 5.55 -0.81 16.06
N ASN A 86 6.41 0.12 16.47
CA ASN A 86 7.86 -0.04 16.59
C ASN A 86 8.51 -0.47 15.25
N GLY A 87 8.17 0.22 14.17
CA GLY A 87 8.81 0.05 12.87
C GLY A 87 8.25 -1.07 12.00
N ARG A 88 7.02 -1.52 12.27
CA ARG A 88 6.39 -2.62 11.51
C ARG A 88 5.57 -2.14 10.32
N LEU A 89 5.40 -0.83 10.14
CA LEU A 89 4.65 -0.29 9.02
C LEU A 89 5.34 -0.58 7.69
N GLU A 90 4.56 -1.05 6.73
CA GLU A 90 4.88 -1.04 5.31
C GLU A 90 3.92 -0.09 4.61
N PHE A 91 4.45 0.95 3.96
CA PHE A 91 3.64 1.92 3.25
C PHE A 91 3.36 1.42 1.83
N ARG A 92 2.21 0.78 1.64
CA ARG A 92 1.85 0.16 0.36
C ARG A 92 0.87 1.04 -0.41
N VAL A 93 1.19 1.36 -1.65
CA VAL A 93 0.49 2.39 -2.42
C VAL A 93 0.27 1.98 -3.87
N GLY A 94 -0.83 2.48 -4.46
CA GLY A 94 -1.13 2.35 -5.88
C GLY A 94 -1.93 3.54 -6.40
N LEU A 95 -2.25 3.53 -7.69
CA LEU A 95 -3.01 4.61 -8.33
C LEU A 95 -4.52 4.56 -8.04
N GLY A 96 -5.04 3.41 -7.59
CA GLY A 96 -6.47 3.11 -7.51
C GLY A 96 -7.07 2.60 -8.83
N GLY A 97 -8.10 1.76 -8.72
CA GLY A 97 -8.73 1.08 -9.87
C GLY A 97 -10.15 1.56 -10.20
N LYS A 98 -10.90 0.74 -10.95
CA LYS A 98 -12.29 1.03 -11.34
C LYS A 98 -13.24 1.13 -10.14
N THR A 99 -13.10 0.24 -9.15
CA THR A 99 -13.90 0.26 -7.91
C THR A 99 -13.73 1.59 -7.18
N MET A 100 -12.49 2.08 -7.13
CA MET A 100 -12.19 3.38 -6.54
C MET A 100 -12.91 4.50 -7.28
N LYS A 101 -12.86 4.51 -8.62
CA LYS A 101 -13.61 5.49 -9.43
C LYS A 101 -15.11 5.49 -9.11
N SER A 102 -15.72 4.31 -8.99
CA SER A 102 -17.14 4.22 -8.67
C SER A 102 -17.46 4.72 -7.27
N ASP A 103 -16.62 4.42 -6.28
CA ASP A 103 -16.87 4.82 -4.89
C ASP A 103 -16.51 6.30 -4.66
N SER A 104 -15.42 6.81 -5.22
CA SER A 104 -15.07 8.24 -5.20
C SER A 104 -16.26 9.10 -5.62
N LYS A 105 -16.94 8.74 -6.72
CA LYS A 105 -18.13 9.47 -7.18
C LYS A 105 -19.27 9.45 -6.16
N LYS A 106 -19.51 8.32 -5.46
CA LYS A 106 -20.58 8.21 -4.45
C LYS A 106 -20.32 9.08 -3.23
N TYR A 107 -19.05 9.25 -2.85
CA TYR A 107 -18.63 10.01 -1.68
C TYR A 107 -18.19 11.44 -2.01
N GLY A 108 -18.36 11.89 -3.25
CA GLY A 108 -18.09 13.27 -3.67
C GLY A 108 -16.61 13.59 -3.93
N PHE A 109 -15.75 12.58 -4.07
CA PHE A 109 -14.36 12.77 -4.48
C PHE A 109 -14.26 12.88 -6.01
N ASP A 110 -13.48 13.84 -6.48
CA ASP A 110 -13.14 13.93 -7.91
C ASP A 110 -12.15 12.83 -8.29
N PHE A 111 -12.57 11.94 -9.18
CA PHE A 111 -11.71 10.89 -9.70
C PHE A 111 -11.05 11.36 -11.00
N THR A 112 -9.89 11.99 -10.84
CA THR A 112 -9.15 12.61 -11.93
C THR A 112 -8.56 11.61 -12.95
N THR A 113 -7.92 12.12 -14.00
CA THR A 113 -7.34 11.32 -15.07
C THR A 113 -6.23 10.40 -14.56
N TYR A 114 -5.88 9.40 -15.38
CA TYR A 114 -4.80 8.48 -15.03
C TYR A 114 -3.46 9.21 -14.85
N GLU A 115 -3.14 10.12 -15.77
CA GLU A 115 -1.90 10.90 -15.81
C GLU A 115 -1.79 11.79 -14.57
N ASN A 116 -2.88 12.45 -14.19
CA ASN A 116 -2.94 13.28 -12.99
C ASN A 116 -2.74 12.44 -11.73
N ARG A 117 -3.32 11.23 -11.66
CA ARG A 117 -3.10 10.32 -10.51
C ARG A 117 -1.64 9.87 -10.39
N VAL A 118 -0.94 9.64 -11.51
CA VAL A 118 0.50 9.35 -11.51
C VAL A 118 1.28 10.52 -10.91
N LYS A 119 1.01 11.76 -11.35
CA LYS A 119 1.66 12.97 -10.81
C LYS A 119 1.33 13.20 -9.34
N ILE A 120 0.07 13.04 -8.93
CA ILE A 120 -0.37 13.16 -7.54
C ILE A 120 0.39 12.16 -6.66
N LEU A 121 0.54 10.90 -7.11
CA LEU A 121 1.30 9.89 -6.38
C LEU A 121 2.78 10.27 -6.27
N ASP A 122 3.39 10.74 -7.36
CA ASP A 122 4.79 11.21 -7.37
C ASP A 122 5.02 12.34 -6.35
N GLU A 123 4.22 13.41 -6.43
CA GLU A 123 4.31 14.55 -5.50
C GLU A 123 4.05 14.11 -4.06
N SER A 124 3.08 13.22 -3.85
CA SER A 124 2.76 12.70 -2.51
C SER A 124 3.94 11.97 -1.90
N LEU A 125 4.60 11.08 -2.64
CA LEU A 125 5.76 10.33 -2.16
C LEU A 125 6.95 11.25 -1.87
N GLN A 126 7.19 12.26 -2.70
CA GLN A 126 8.23 13.27 -2.46
C GLN A 126 7.97 14.07 -1.18
N ILE A 127 6.72 14.53 -1.00
CA ILE A 127 6.31 15.28 0.20
C ILE A 127 6.45 14.42 1.46
N MET A 128 5.91 13.20 1.43
CA MET A 128 5.96 12.28 2.58
C MET A 128 7.41 11.99 2.97
N LYS A 129 8.27 11.66 1.99
CA LYS A 129 9.69 11.45 2.22
C LYS A 129 10.38 12.67 2.82
N SER A 130 10.10 13.87 2.30
CA SER A 130 10.67 15.12 2.80
C SER A 130 10.24 15.39 4.25
N LEU A 131 8.96 15.21 4.56
CA LEU A 131 8.42 15.40 5.92
C LEU A 131 8.99 14.41 6.94
N TRP A 132 9.34 13.20 6.52
CA TRP A 132 9.93 12.19 7.41
C TRP A 132 11.43 12.38 7.65
N THR A 133 12.15 13.04 6.74
CA THR A 133 13.62 13.03 6.73
C THR A 133 14.25 14.42 6.89
N LYS A 134 13.49 15.49 6.68
CA LYS A 134 13.97 16.87 6.79
C LYS A 134 13.29 17.57 7.95
N LYS A 135 14.04 18.48 8.59
CA LYS A 135 13.52 19.36 9.64
C LYS A 135 12.39 20.28 9.13
N GLU A 136 12.48 20.68 7.86
CA GLU A 136 11.53 21.56 7.21
C GLU A 136 11.35 21.13 5.74
N THR A 137 10.13 21.20 5.25
CA THR A 137 9.72 20.85 3.89
C THR A 137 9.05 22.05 3.23
N ASN A 138 9.68 22.49 2.15
CA ASN A 138 9.08 23.36 1.15
C ASN A 138 8.87 22.54 -0.12
N PHE A 139 7.70 22.63 -0.72
CA PHE A 139 7.35 21.90 -1.94
C PHE A 139 6.46 22.78 -2.83
N ASN A 140 6.81 22.89 -4.11
CA ASN A 140 6.09 23.69 -5.09
C ASN A 140 5.73 22.81 -6.28
N GLY A 141 4.59 22.12 -6.17
CA GLY A 141 4.09 21.17 -7.15
C GLY A 141 2.84 21.67 -7.88
N GLU A 142 2.41 20.87 -8.84
CA GLU A 142 1.17 21.07 -9.61
C GLU A 142 -0.07 20.82 -8.73
N TYR A 143 0.00 19.84 -7.81
CA TYR A 143 -1.13 19.44 -6.97
C TYR A 143 -0.99 19.90 -5.52
N PHE A 144 0.24 19.94 -5.02
CA PHE A 144 0.50 20.28 -3.62
C PHE A 144 1.54 21.38 -3.49
N ASN A 145 1.30 22.27 -2.52
CA ASN A 145 2.19 23.35 -2.18
C ASN A 145 2.38 23.39 -0.67
N LEU A 146 3.63 23.24 -0.21
CA LEU A 146 4.01 23.28 1.19
C LEU A 146 5.03 24.40 1.36
N LYS A 147 4.84 25.20 2.42
CA LYS A 147 5.78 26.24 2.82
C LYS A 147 6.11 26.05 4.30
N GLU A 148 7.41 25.94 4.59
CA GLU A 148 7.96 25.82 5.94
C GLU A 148 7.26 24.73 6.79
N ALA A 149 6.83 23.64 6.14
CA ALA A 149 6.10 22.58 6.81
C ALA A 149 7.06 21.67 7.57
N SER A 150 6.73 21.30 8.80
CA SER A 150 7.53 20.37 9.60
C SER A 150 6.65 19.33 10.29
N GLN A 151 7.27 18.20 10.66
CA GLN A 151 6.67 17.18 11.49
C GLN A 151 7.64 16.80 12.60
N GLU A 152 7.18 16.90 13.84
CA GLU A 152 7.93 16.40 15.01
C GLU A 152 7.75 14.89 15.19
N ILE A 153 6.61 14.36 14.73
CA ILE A 153 6.35 12.92 14.70
C ILE A 153 6.89 12.37 13.39
N ILE A 154 8.08 11.76 13.46
CA ILE A 154 8.74 11.10 12.33
C ILE A 154 8.79 9.57 12.53
N PRO A 155 8.87 8.77 11.46
CA PRO A 155 9.00 7.31 11.56
C PRO A 155 10.22 6.88 12.38
N VAL A 156 10.14 5.73 13.07
CA VAL A 156 11.33 5.09 13.69
C VAL A 156 12.18 4.37 12.65
N GLN A 157 11.58 3.94 11.55
CA GLN A 157 12.31 3.36 10.43
C GLN A 157 13.15 4.45 9.75
N LYS A 158 14.46 4.19 9.63
CA LYS A 158 15.39 5.08 8.94
C LYS A 158 14.86 5.33 7.54
N ASP A 159 14.89 6.60 7.12
CA ASP A 159 14.44 7.02 5.79
C ASP A 159 12.91 6.87 5.55
N GLY A 160 12.13 6.53 6.58
CA GLY A 160 10.69 6.30 6.52
C GLY A 160 10.30 4.81 6.41
N PRO A 161 9.01 4.48 6.46
CA PRO A 161 8.54 3.11 6.26
C PRO A 161 8.87 2.63 4.83
N PRO A 162 9.20 1.33 4.64
CA PRO A 162 9.39 0.75 3.32
C PRO A 162 8.17 0.99 2.42
N VAL A 163 8.42 1.45 1.21
CA VAL A 163 7.40 1.82 0.23
C VAL A 163 7.19 0.68 -0.75
N THR A 164 6.00 0.08 -0.72
CA THR A 164 5.58 -0.91 -1.71
C THR A 164 4.72 -0.22 -2.77
N ILE A 165 5.14 -0.26 -4.03
CA ILE A 165 4.37 0.33 -5.14
C ILE A 165 3.71 -0.78 -5.96
N SER A 166 2.38 -0.73 -6.04
CA SER A 166 1.54 -1.71 -6.74
C SER A 166 1.12 -1.22 -8.12
N GLY A 167 1.37 -2.05 -9.15
CA GLY A 167 0.92 -1.83 -10.51
C GLY A 167 1.90 -2.31 -11.59
N LYS A 168 1.44 -2.31 -12.85
CA LYS A 168 2.11 -3.00 -13.99
C LYS A 168 2.46 -2.08 -15.17
N SER A 169 1.92 -0.85 -15.19
CA SER A 169 2.14 0.12 -16.26
C SER A 169 3.53 0.76 -16.14
N ASP A 170 4.09 1.19 -17.26
CA ASP A 170 5.45 1.74 -17.33
C ASP A 170 5.60 2.95 -16.39
N SER A 171 4.65 3.87 -16.38
CA SER A 171 4.62 5.02 -15.48
C SER A 171 4.58 4.64 -13.99
N VAL A 172 3.97 3.51 -13.61
CA VAL A 172 3.99 3.05 -12.21
C VAL A 172 5.34 2.42 -11.87
N LEU A 173 5.93 1.70 -12.81
CA LEU A 173 7.26 1.12 -12.64
C LEU A 173 8.36 2.21 -12.62
N GLU A 174 8.16 3.33 -13.31
CA GLU A 174 9.00 4.51 -13.17
C GLU A 174 8.87 5.16 -11.78
N LEU A 175 7.67 5.20 -11.18
CA LEU A 175 7.50 5.64 -9.80
C LEU A 175 8.16 4.68 -8.80
N LEU A 176 8.07 3.36 -9.06
CA LEU A 176 8.78 2.34 -8.30
C LEU A 176 10.30 2.57 -8.33
N GLU A 177 10.89 2.83 -9.49
CA GLU A 177 12.33 3.11 -9.59
C GLU A 177 12.72 4.33 -8.74
N LYS A 178 11.94 5.40 -8.79
CA LYS A 178 12.20 6.64 -8.04
C LYS A 178 12.03 6.46 -6.53
N HIS A 179 10.95 5.80 -6.10
CA HIS A 179 10.45 5.91 -4.72
C HIS A 179 10.30 4.57 -3.98
N GLY A 180 10.12 3.46 -4.68
CA GLY A 180 9.68 2.21 -4.09
C GLY A 180 10.83 1.27 -3.70
N ASP A 181 10.63 0.55 -2.60
CA ASP A 181 11.53 -0.49 -2.09
C ASP A 181 11.07 -1.88 -2.52
N VAL A 182 9.76 -2.05 -2.68
CA VAL A 182 9.11 -3.29 -3.09
C VAL A 182 8.15 -3.01 -4.24
N TRP A 183 8.17 -3.88 -5.24
CA TRP A 183 7.15 -3.92 -6.28
C TRP A 183 6.06 -4.93 -5.92
N GLU A 184 4.80 -4.57 -6.13
CA GLU A 184 3.67 -5.50 -6.06
C GLU A 184 2.94 -5.61 -7.40
N SER A 185 2.67 -6.85 -7.82
CA SER A 185 1.95 -7.11 -9.07
C SER A 185 0.56 -6.47 -9.10
N GLY A 186 -0.18 -6.57 -8.01
CA GLY A 186 -1.53 -6.02 -7.85
C GLY A 186 -2.60 -6.67 -8.74
N GLY A 187 -3.79 -6.90 -8.19
CA GLY A 187 -5.01 -7.17 -8.95
C GLY A 187 -5.18 -8.61 -9.44
N LYS A 188 -5.85 -8.79 -10.59
CA LYS A 188 -6.16 -10.12 -11.15
C LYS A 188 -4.88 -10.90 -11.46
N LYS A 189 -5.01 -12.23 -11.38
CA LYS A 189 -4.00 -13.22 -11.77
C LYS A 189 -3.40 -12.85 -13.12
N ASP A 190 -2.07 -12.79 -13.17
CA ASP A 190 -1.34 -12.69 -14.43
C ASP A 190 -1.06 -14.08 -14.99
N GLU A 191 -1.10 -14.19 -16.31
CA GLU A 191 -0.74 -15.42 -17.01
C GLU A 191 0.79 -15.62 -17.05
N ASP A 192 1.58 -14.54 -16.98
CA ASP A 192 3.04 -14.59 -17.04
C ASP A 192 3.71 -13.59 -16.06
N TYR A 193 3.84 -14.01 -14.80
CA TYR A 193 4.62 -13.28 -13.80
C TYR A 193 6.11 -13.16 -14.17
N GLY A 194 6.66 -14.10 -14.94
CA GLY A 194 8.07 -14.09 -15.31
C GLY A 194 8.42 -12.92 -16.23
N SER A 195 7.56 -12.64 -17.21
CA SER A 195 7.69 -11.45 -18.07
C SER A 195 7.56 -10.15 -17.28
N LEU A 196 6.60 -10.10 -16.35
CA LEU A 196 6.37 -8.93 -15.51
C LEU A 196 7.55 -8.64 -14.57
N ILE A 197 8.13 -9.68 -13.97
CA ILE A 197 9.37 -9.59 -13.16
C ILE A 197 10.53 -9.03 -13.99
N ARG A 198 10.73 -9.55 -15.21
CA ARG A 198 11.80 -9.04 -16.11
C ARG A 198 11.59 -7.56 -16.45
N LYS A 199 10.35 -7.15 -16.71
CA LYS A 199 10.02 -5.74 -16.98
C LYS A 199 10.36 -4.84 -15.80
N VAL A 200 10.08 -5.28 -14.57
CA VAL A 200 10.44 -4.55 -13.34
C VAL A 200 11.96 -4.43 -13.23
N ASP A 201 12.69 -5.52 -13.44
CA ASP A 201 14.16 -5.52 -13.41
C ASP A 201 14.76 -4.58 -14.48
N ASP A 202 14.21 -4.60 -15.70
CA ASP A 202 14.66 -3.75 -16.81
C ASP A 202 14.45 -2.24 -16.54
N ILE A 203 13.38 -1.88 -15.84
CA ILE A 203 13.11 -0.47 -15.50
C ILE A 203 13.98 -0.04 -14.32
N CYS A 204 14.05 -0.85 -13.26
CA CYS A 204 14.82 -0.49 -12.07
C CYS A 204 16.34 -0.48 -12.32
N SER A 205 16.84 -1.34 -13.22
CA SER A 205 18.27 -1.38 -13.59
C SER A 205 18.75 -0.16 -14.36
N ARG A 206 17.86 0.64 -14.96
CA ARG A 206 18.20 1.93 -15.59
C ARG A 206 18.46 3.02 -14.57
N GLY A 207 18.03 2.79 -13.33
CA GLY A 207 18.15 3.70 -12.20
C GLY A 207 19.35 3.45 -11.32
N ASN A 208 19.33 4.05 -10.13
CA ASN A 208 20.34 3.80 -9.09
C ASN A 208 19.98 2.61 -8.18
N ARG A 209 18.79 2.01 -8.33
CA ARG A 209 18.31 0.88 -7.51
C ARG A 209 18.53 -0.45 -8.24
N THR A 210 19.62 -1.12 -7.91
CA THR A 210 20.01 -2.40 -8.55
C THR A 210 19.27 -3.62 -8.02
N LYS A 211 18.50 -3.49 -6.93
CA LYS A 211 17.70 -4.59 -6.37
C LYS A 211 16.39 -4.07 -5.75
N ILE A 212 15.28 -4.54 -6.30
CA ILE A 212 13.92 -4.31 -5.80
C ILE A 212 13.32 -5.65 -5.39
N ASP A 213 12.77 -5.70 -4.17
CA ASP A 213 12.01 -6.85 -3.69
C ASP A 213 10.67 -6.94 -4.43
N LYS A 214 10.16 -8.16 -4.62
CA LYS A 214 8.99 -8.41 -5.46
C LYS A 214 7.93 -9.18 -4.67
N SER A 215 6.71 -8.65 -4.69
CA SER A 215 5.51 -9.21 -4.08
C SER A 215 4.53 -9.59 -5.19
N ILE A 216 3.96 -10.80 -5.09
CA ILE A 216 2.92 -11.26 -6.01
C ILE A 216 1.65 -11.45 -5.20
N GLU A 217 0.60 -10.74 -5.60
CA GLU A 217 -0.73 -10.91 -5.04
C GLU A 217 -1.43 -12.09 -5.73
N VAL A 218 -1.98 -13.01 -4.93
CA VAL A 218 -2.74 -14.16 -5.41
C VAL A 218 -3.99 -14.37 -4.57
N PHE A 219 -5.10 -14.75 -5.23
CA PHE A 219 -6.30 -15.20 -4.54
C PHE A 219 -6.16 -16.67 -4.19
N VAL A 220 -6.24 -16.98 -2.89
CA VAL A 220 -6.15 -18.35 -2.38
C VAL A 220 -7.49 -18.75 -1.81
N LEU A 221 -8.07 -19.80 -2.37
CA LEU A 221 -9.22 -20.50 -1.80
C LEU A 221 -8.71 -21.80 -1.17
N MET A 222 -8.87 -21.95 0.14
CA MET A 222 -8.50 -23.17 0.86
C MET A 222 -9.75 -23.86 1.39
N ASN A 223 -9.80 -25.19 1.25
CA ASN A 223 -10.88 -26.01 1.79
C ASN A 223 -10.30 -27.18 2.60
N GLY A 224 -11.04 -27.62 3.63
CA GLY A 224 -10.76 -28.86 4.35
C GLY A 224 -11.15 -30.12 3.57
N ASN A 225 -11.84 -29.99 2.43
CA ASN A 225 -12.22 -31.11 1.56
C ASN A 225 -11.94 -30.79 0.08
N ALA A 226 -11.09 -31.60 -0.56
CA ALA A 226 -10.62 -31.41 -1.93
C ALA A 226 -11.72 -31.57 -3.01
N ASN A 227 -12.88 -32.13 -2.67
CA ASN A 227 -13.93 -32.49 -3.63
C ASN A 227 -15.04 -31.43 -3.81
N GLN A 228 -14.96 -30.28 -3.14
CA GLN A 228 -15.90 -29.18 -3.34
C GLN A 228 -15.35 -28.20 -4.36
N THR A 229 -15.96 -28.17 -5.54
CA THR A 229 -15.70 -27.19 -6.59
C THR A 229 -16.43 -25.89 -6.27
N TYR A 230 -15.71 -24.77 -6.30
CA TYR A 230 -16.31 -23.43 -6.32
C TYR A 230 -16.25 -22.86 -7.74
N GLU A 231 -17.15 -21.92 -8.05
CA GLU A 231 -16.84 -20.92 -9.06
C GLU A 231 -15.52 -20.27 -8.66
N ILE A 232 -14.53 -20.27 -9.56
CA ILE A 232 -13.26 -19.61 -9.30
C ILE A 232 -13.58 -18.16 -8.99
N PHE A 233 -13.17 -17.69 -7.82
CA PHE A 233 -13.15 -16.26 -7.56
C PHE A 233 -12.12 -15.67 -8.53
N ASP A 234 -12.59 -15.17 -9.67
CA ASP A 234 -11.77 -14.59 -10.76
C ASP A 234 -11.19 -13.21 -10.40
N GLY A 235 -10.94 -12.99 -9.11
CA GLY A 235 -10.63 -11.71 -8.51
C GLY A 235 -11.86 -10.79 -8.44
N TRP A 236 -11.61 -9.53 -8.11
CA TRP A 236 -12.62 -8.49 -8.29
C TRP A 236 -12.97 -8.40 -9.78
N ASN A 237 -14.15 -8.86 -10.17
CA ASN A 237 -14.59 -8.86 -11.57
C ASN A 237 -14.81 -7.42 -12.06
N PHE A 238 -13.74 -6.87 -12.66
CA PHE A 238 -13.62 -5.52 -13.22
C PHE A 238 -14.27 -5.34 -14.59
#